data_AF-A0A6H9YNA8-F1
#
_entry.id   AF-A0A6H9YNA8-F1
#
_cell.length_a   1.000
_cell.length_b   1.000
_cell.length_c   1.000
_cell.angle_alpha   90.00
_cell.angle_beta   90.00
_cell.angle_gamma   90.00
#
_symmetry.space_group_name_H-M   'P 1'
#
loop_
_entity.id
_entity.type
_entity.pdbx_description
1 polymer ?
#
loop_
_entity_poly.entity_id
_entity_poly.type
_entity_poly.pdbx_seq_one_letter_code
_entity_poly.pdbx_strand_id
1 'polypeptide(L)'
;MASEHAVFVNFALSGDGFGLEEEREAIYALEDRLEVVLRDANVGESDGHEFGAGGATIFFYGADAEELFRVIEPVLRAADFPPTQAELRFGSIDDEDCRVDVIPLR
;
A
#
# COMPACT_ATOMS: atom_id res chain seq x y z
N MET A 1 -22.45 -8.78 -5.27
CA MET A 1 -21.00 -8.55 -5.46
C MET A 1 -20.47 -8.27 -4.08
N ALA A 2 -19.48 -9.02 -3.59
CA ALA A 2 -18.82 -8.67 -2.34
C ALA A 2 -18.10 -7.34 -2.58
N SER A 3 -18.22 -6.40 -1.65
CA SER A 3 -17.46 -5.15 -1.70
C SER A 3 -15.98 -5.49 -1.54
N GLU A 4 -15.15 -5.09 -2.50
CA GLU A 4 -13.70 -5.25 -2.40
C GLU A 4 -13.16 -4.14 -1.51
N HIS A 5 -12.37 -4.53 -0.51
CA HIS A 5 -11.68 -3.65 0.41
C HIS A 5 -10.30 -3.29 -0.15
N ALA A 6 -9.71 -2.19 0.32
CA ALA A 6 -8.41 -1.75 -0.16
C ALA A 6 -7.47 -1.30 0.95
N VAL A 7 -6.17 -1.42 0.70
CA VAL A 7 -5.11 -0.82 1.53
C VAL A 7 -4.19 -0.01 0.63
N PHE A 8 -4.07 1.29 0.88
CA PHE A 8 -3.18 2.17 0.13
C PHE A 8 -1.98 2.55 0.99
N VAL A 9 -0.78 2.23 0.52
CA VAL A 9 0.47 2.49 1.25
C VAL A 9 1.17 3.67 0.63
N ASN A 10 1.30 4.76 1.38
CA ASN A 10 1.84 6.03 0.90
C ASN A 10 3.30 6.23 1.32
N PHE A 11 4.06 6.87 0.45
CA PHE A 11 5.47 7.22 0.64
C PHE A 11 5.67 8.71 0.39
N ALA A 12 6.61 9.31 1.12
CA ALA A 12 7.13 10.64 0.83
C ALA A 12 8.47 10.49 0.11
N LEU A 13 8.57 11.02 -1.11
CA LEU A 13 9.76 10.99 -1.94
C LEU A 13 10.55 12.29 -1.79
N SER A 14 11.78 12.28 -2.28
CA SER A 14 12.59 13.48 -2.38
C SER A 14 12.15 14.36 -3.56
N GLY A 15 11.99 15.66 -3.29
CA GLY A 15 11.56 16.65 -4.29
C GLY A 15 10.04 16.68 -4.51
N ASP A 16 9.61 17.32 -5.60
CA ASP A 16 8.20 17.53 -5.96
C ASP A 16 7.76 16.71 -7.20
N GLY A 17 8.66 15.85 -7.72
CA GLY A 17 8.44 15.03 -8.91
C GLY A 17 8.20 13.54 -8.59
N PHE A 18 8.90 12.67 -9.32
CA PHE A 18 8.80 11.21 -9.21
C PHE A 18 9.83 10.58 -8.24
N GLY A 19 10.43 11.38 -7.36
CA GLY A 19 11.53 10.94 -6.49
C GLY A 19 12.84 10.66 -7.22
N LEU A 20 13.84 10.25 -6.44
CA LEU A 20 15.12 9.74 -6.92
C LEU A 20 14.97 8.32 -7.49
N GLU A 21 15.93 7.90 -8.32
CA GLU A 21 15.94 6.55 -8.89
C GLU A 21 16.03 5.49 -7.79
N GLU A 22 16.88 5.70 -6.78
CA GLU A 22 17.04 4.75 -5.69
C GLU A 22 15.77 4.59 -4.84
N GLU A 23 14.98 5.66 -4.69
CA GLU A 23 13.69 5.61 -3.98
C GLU A 23 12.66 4.77 -4.76
N ARG A 24 12.62 4.93 -6.09
CA ARG A 24 11.73 4.13 -6.94
C ARG A 24 12.11 2.65 -6.93
N GLU A 25 13.40 2.34 -7.07
CA GLU A 25 13.90 0.96 -7.00
C GLU A 25 13.60 0.31 -5.64
N ALA A 26 13.71 1.05 -4.54
CA ALA A 26 13.34 0.55 -3.22
C ALA A 26 11.84 0.24 -3.10
N ILE A 27 10.98 1.06 -3.73
CA ILE A 27 9.53 0.85 -3.76
C ILE A 27 9.18 -0.38 -4.61
N TYR A 28 9.77 -0.54 -5.79
CA TYR A 28 9.57 -1.74 -6.61
C TYR A 28 9.97 -3.02 -5.87
N ALA A 29 11.16 -3.04 -5.28
CA ALA A 29 11.63 -4.20 -4.53
C ALA A 29 10.81 -4.47 -3.24
N LEU A 30 10.16 -3.45 -2.69
CA LEU A 30 9.21 -3.63 -1.60
C LEU A 30 7.90 -4.23 -2.12
N GLU A 31 7.34 -3.70 -3.20
CA GLU A 31 6.12 -4.22 -3.82
C GLU A 31 6.24 -5.70 -4.19
N ASP A 32 7.33 -6.11 -4.85
CA ASP A 32 7.60 -7.51 -5.20
C ASP A 32 7.52 -8.44 -3.97
N ARG A 33 8.05 -7.98 -2.83
CA ARG A 33 8.01 -8.75 -1.58
C ARG A 33 6.61 -8.80 -0.99
N LEU A 34 5.86 -7.72 -1.08
CA LEU A 34 4.49 -7.62 -0.60
C LEU A 34 3.56 -8.52 -1.42
N GLU A 35 3.72 -8.56 -2.74
CA GLU A 35 2.95 -9.44 -3.63
C GLU A 35 3.14 -10.92 -3.24
N VAL A 36 4.38 -11.35 -3.00
CA VAL A 36 4.65 -12.72 -2.55
C VAL A 36 3.95 -13.03 -1.23
N VAL A 37 4.03 -12.11 -0.26
CA VAL A 37 3.44 -12.29 1.07
C VAL A 37 1.91 -12.33 1.02
N LEU A 38 1.28 -11.48 0.21
CA LEU A 38 -0.16 -11.49 -0.02
C LEU A 38 -0.64 -12.77 -0.69
N ARG A 39 0.07 -13.21 -1.73
CA ARG A 39 -0.23 -14.45 -2.47
C ARG A 39 -0.11 -15.68 -1.57
N ASP A 40 0.96 -15.77 -0.79
CA ASP A 40 1.21 -16.92 0.09
C ASP A 40 0.18 -17.00 1.23
N ALA A 41 -0.34 -15.85 1.69
CA ALA A 41 -1.43 -15.77 2.66
C ALA A 41 -2.84 -15.94 2.05
N ASN A 42 -2.97 -15.76 0.72
CA ASN A 42 -4.24 -15.78 -0.01
C ASN A 42 -5.28 -14.78 0.54
N VAL A 43 -4.84 -13.55 0.79
CA VAL A 43 -5.69 -12.48 1.37
C VAL A 43 -6.01 -11.34 0.39
N GLY A 44 -5.31 -11.29 -0.75
CA GLY A 44 -5.51 -10.30 -1.81
C GLY A 44 -4.31 -10.17 -2.74
N GLU A 45 -4.22 -9.03 -3.44
CA GLU A 45 -3.22 -8.78 -4.48
C GLU A 45 -2.74 -7.31 -4.49
N SER A 46 -1.56 -7.09 -5.09
CA SER A 46 -1.08 -5.75 -5.49
C SER A 46 -1.63 -5.44 -6.88
N ASP A 47 -2.22 -4.25 -7.05
CA ASP A 47 -2.69 -3.75 -8.36
C ASP A 47 -1.69 -2.80 -9.02
N GLY A 48 -0.59 -2.50 -8.32
CA GLY A 48 0.49 -1.66 -8.81
C GLY A 48 0.75 -0.46 -7.90
N HIS A 49 1.48 0.49 -8.47
CA HIS A 49 1.91 1.71 -7.80
C HIS A 49 1.77 2.94 -8.68
N GLU A 50 1.71 4.10 -8.04
CA GLU A 50 1.79 5.42 -8.69
C GLU A 50 2.91 6.25 -8.07
N PHE A 51 3.54 7.08 -8.89
CA PHE A 51 4.54 8.07 -8.49
C PHE A 51 4.13 9.45 -8.97
N GLY A 52 4.36 10.47 -8.16
CA GLY A 52 4.17 11.86 -8.56
C GLY A 52 3.99 12.81 -7.39
N ALA A 53 4.12 14.11 -7.67
CA ALA A 53 3.92 15.18 -6.68
C ALA A 53 4.76 15.01 -5.39
N GLY A 54 5.95 14.40 -5.48
CA GLY A 54 6.80 14.12 -4.32
C GLY A 54 6.33 12.94 -3.45
N GLY A 55 5.43 12.09 -3.96
CA GLY A 55 4.93 10.92 -3.27
C GLY A 55 4.85 9.68 -4.16
N ALA A 56 4.61 8.54 -3.52
CA ALA A 56 4.23 7.30 -4.18
C ALA A 56 3.13 6.60 -3.39
N THR A 57 2.32 5.80 -4.07
CA THR A 57 1.29 4.97 -3.45
C THR A 57 1.34 3.57 -4.05
N ILE A 58 1.32 2.52 -3.23
CA ILE A 58 1.08 1.14 -3.69
C ILE A 58 -0.36 0.76 -3.30
N PHE A 59 -1.07 0.12 -4.22
CA PHE A 59 -2.48 -0.22 -4.09
C PHE A 59 -2.67 -1.72 -3.89
N PHE A 60 -3.35 -2.10 -2.80
CA PHE A 60 -3.68 -3.48 -2.49
C PHE A 60 -5.18 -3.67 -2.37
N TYR A 61 -5.70 -4.79 -2.86
CA TYR A 61 -7.12 -5.11 -2.87
C TYR A 61 -7.39 -6.52 -2.36
N GLY A 62 -8.55 -6.72 -1.73
CA GLY A 62 -8.91 -8.00 -1.12
C GLY A 62 -10.26 -7.96 -0.42
N ALA A 63 -10.63 -9.08 0.21
CA ALA A 63 -11.93 -9.21 0.86
C ALA A 63 -12.02 -8.52 2.23
N ASP A 64 -10.88 -8.20 2.86
CA ASP A 64 -10.81 -7.60 4.20
C ASP A 64 -9.55 -6.72 4.33
N ALA A 65 -9.73 -5.41 4.55
CA ALA A 65 -8.62 -4.46 4.71
C ALA A 65 -7.77 -4.71 5.96
N GLU A 66 -8.35 -5.20 7.05
CA GLU A 66 -7.59 -5.52 8.26
C GLU A 66 -6.73 -6.76 8.04
N GLU A 67 -7.24 -7.76 7.32
CA GLU A 67 -6.48 -8.97 7.00
C GLU A 67 -5.33 -8.67 6.03
N LEU A 68 -5.60 -7.89 4.97
CA LEU A 68 -4.58 -7.36 4.07
C LEU A 68 -3.47 -6.66 4.86
N PHE A 69 -3.84 -5.66 5.66
CA PHE A 69 -2.88 -4.85 6.40
C PHE A 69 -2.06 -5.68 7.39
N ARG A 70 -2.70 -6.58 8.14
CA ARG A 70 -2.03 -7.47 9.11
C ARG A 70 -0.92 -8.30 8.47
N VAL A 71 -1.13 -8.73 7.22
CA VAL A 71 -0.18 -9.56 6.47
C VAL A 71 1.01 -8.73 5.97
N ILE A 72 0.77 -7.51 5.46
CA ILE A 72 1.84 -6.66 4.89
C ILE A 72 2.58 -5.81 5.91
N GLU A 73 1.94 -5.45 7.03
CA GLU A 73 2.49 -4.51 8.03
C GLU A 73 3.90 -4.86 8.51
N PRO A 74 4.25 -6.13 8.84
CA PRO A 74 5.60 -6.46 9.27
C PRO A 74 6.67 -6.17 8.20
N VAL A 75 6.33 -6.37 6.93
CA VAL A 75 7.24 -6.10 5.80
C VAL A 75 7.40 -4.59 5.61
N LEU A 76 6.29 -3.84 5.67
CA LEU A 76 6.29 -2.38 5.56
C LEU A 76 7.15 -1.74 6.66
N ARG A 77 7.01 -2.19 7.90
CA ARG A 77 7.77 -1.66 9.05
C ARG A 77 9.25 -2.02 9.02
N ALA A 78 9.63 -3.06 8.28
CA ALA A 78 11.01 -3.50 8.12
C ALA A 78 11.68 -2.98 6.83
N ALA A 79 10.98 -2.17 6.02
CA ALA A 79 11.51 -1.66 4.77
C ALA A 79 12.62 -0.61 4.99
N ASP A 80 13.67 -0.68 4.17
CA ASP A 80 14.77 0.30 4.20
C ASP A 80 14.30 1.71 3.82
N PHE A 81 13.31 1.79 2.94
CA PHE A 81 12.57 3.00 2.62
C PHE A 81 11.14 2.89 3.17
N PRO A 82 10.91 3.35 4.42
CA PRO A 82 9.64 3.12 5.09
C PRO A 82 8.53 4.02 4.52
N PRO A 83 7.32 3.48 4.33
CA PRO A 83 6.14 4.29 4.03
C PRO A 83 5.80 5.25 5.17
N THR A 84 5.05 6.30 4.86
CA THR A 84 4.56 7.26 5.85
C THR A 84 3.32 6.77 6.56
N GLN A 85 2.36 6.23 5.82
CA GLN A 85 1.08 5.76 6.32
C GLN A 85 0.47 4.67 5.44
N ALA A 86 -0.43 3.88 6.02
CA ALA A 86 -1.36 3.03 5.29
C ALA A 86 -2.80 3.51 5.51
N GLU A 87 -3.60 3.50 4.46
CA GLU A 87 -5.04 3.82 4.48
C GLU A 87 -5.83 2.55 4.24
N LEU A 88 -6.56 2.08 5.24
CA LEU A 88 -7.43 0.91 5.16
C LEU A 88 -8.84 1.38 4.79
N ARG A 89 -9.33 0.99 3.62
CA ARG A 89 -10.62 1.39 3.08
C ARG A 89 -11.60 0.22 3.17
N PHE A 90 -12.73 0.45 3.83
CA PHE A 90 -13.73 -0.57 4.10
C PHE A 90 -14.96 -0.44 3.21
N GLY A 91 -14.90 -1.09 2.06
CA GLY A 91 -15.91 -1.02 1.01
C GLY A 91 -15.28 -0.69 -0.35
N SER A 92 -16.12 -0.67 -1.39
CA SER A 92 -15.69 -0.38 -2.76
C SER A 92 -14.99 0.98 -2.84
N ILE A 93 -14.00 1.11 -3.72
CA ILE A 93 -13.33 2.39 -3.98
C ILE A 93 -14.27 3.47 -4.53
N ASP A 94 -15.35 3.06 -5.19
CA ASP A 94 -16.40 3.95 -5.70
C ASP A 94 -17.38 4.42 -4.62
N ASP A 95 -17.29 3.87 -3.41
CA ASP A 95 -18.13 4.26 -2.28
C ASP A 95 -17.50 5.45 -1.54
N GLU A 96 -18.01 6.65 -1.82
CA GLU A 96 -17.54 7.90 -1.20
C GLU A 96 -17.76 7.92 0.33
N ASP A 97 -18.68 7.10 0.85
CA ASP A 97 -19.01 6.99 2.27
C ASP A 97 -18.30 5.82 2.96
N CYS A 98 -17.37 5.12 2.28
CA CYS A 98 -16.63 4.03 2.89
C CYS A 98 -15.82 4.49 4.11
N ARG A 99 -15.78 3.65 5.15
CA ARG A 99 -14.92 3.92 6.32
C ARG A 99 -13.47 3.85 5.86
N VAL A 100 -12.67 4.84 6.28
CA VAL A 100 -11.22 4.85 6.06
C VAL A 100 -10.51 5.00 7.39
N ASP A 101 -9.63 4.06 7.69
CA ASP A 101 -8.74 4.12 8.85
C ASP A 101 -7.31 4.42 8.38
N VAL A 102 -6.66 5.41 9.00
CA VAL A 102 -5.28 5.81 8.66
C VAL A 102 -4.33 5.33 9.74
N ILE A 103 -3.32 4.55 9.34
CA ILE A 103 -2.32 3.98 10.23
C ILE A 103 -0.96 4.61 9.91
N PRO A 104 -0.40 5.44 10.82
CA PRO A 104 0.95 5.94 10.68
C PRO A 104 1.99 4.81 10.75
N LEU A 105 2.94 4.84 9.83
CA LEU A 105 4.06 3.89 9.76
C LEU A 105 5.41 4.54 10.06
N ARG A 106 5.45 5.88 10.09
CA ARG A 106 6.61 6.72 10.45
C ARG A 106 6.29 7.70 11.57
#